data_AF-A0A920DZK9-F1
#
_entry.id   AF-A0A920DZK9-F1
#
_cell.length_a   1.000
_cell.length_b   1.000
_cell.length_c   1.000
_cell.angle_alpha   90.00
_cell.angle_beta   90.00
_cell.angle_gamma   90.00
#
_symmetry.space_group_name_H-M   'P 1'
#
loop_
_entity.id
_entity.type
_entity.pdbx_description
1 polymer ?
#
loop_
_entity_poly.entity_id
_entity_poly.type
_entity_poly.pdbx_seq_one_letter_code
_entity_poly.pdbx_strand_id
1 'polypeptide(L)' 'MVLIIDILLQIRPFSFLKNNIPAIFYFSGVHEDYHKPTDTAEKILYEPYKRRVKLIFHTAWGLANRDERIKLN' A
#
# COMPACT_ATOMS: atom_id res chain seq x y z
N MET A 1 7.27 -12.07 -0.36
CA MET A 1 7.21 -10.62 -0.09
C MET A 1 7.99 -9.91 -1.19
N VAL A 2 7.34 -9.64 -2.32
CA VAL A 2 7.81 -8.69 -3.33
C VAL A 2 6.89 -7.49 -3.17
N LEU A 3 7.47 -6.30 -2.97
CA LEU A 3 6.71 -5.05 -3.01
C LEU A 3 6.46 -4.76 -4.50
N ILE A 4 5.39 -5.31 -5.06
CA ILE A 4 5.01 -4.94 -6.42
C ILE A 4 4.27 -3.61 -6.30
N ILE A 5 4.85 -2.56 -6.91
CA ILE A 5 4.11 -1.35 -7.27
C ILE A 5 3.24 -1.76 -8.47
N ASP A 6 2.19 -2.55 -8.20
CA ASP A 6 1.25 -2.95 -9.23
C ASP A 6 0.20 -1.84 -9.37
N ILE A 7 0.21 -1.20 -10.53
CA ILE A 7 -0.85 -0.29 -10.97
C ILE A 7 -2.16 -1.07 -11.27
N LEU A 8 -2.10 -2.40 -11.37
CA LEU A 8 -3.23 -3.24 -11.78
C LEU A 8 -3.23 -4.56 -11.02
N LEU A 9 -4.11 -4.70 -10.02
CA LEU A 9 -4.99 -5.86 -9.77
C LEU A 9 -5.58 -5.79 -8.35
N GLN A 10 -6.92 -5.94 -8.25
CA GLN A 10 -7.74 -6.16 -7.04
C GLN A 10 -7.09 -5.66 -5.72
N ILE A 11 -7.27 -4.43 -5.24
CA ILE A 11 -8.43 -3.90 -4.50
C ILE A 11 -8.27 -2.37 -4.50
N ARG A 12 -9.33 -1.68 -4.90
CA ARG A 12 -9.28 -0.51 -5.80
C ARG A 12 -8.90 0.84 -5.16
N PRO A 13 -7.85 1.54 -5.67
CA PRO A 13 -7.84 2.99 -5.77
C PRO A 13 -8.63 3.50 -6.99
N PHE A 14 -9.48 2.68 -7.63
CA PHE A 14 -10.17 2.97 -8.90
C PHE A 14 -10.92 4.31 -8.90
N SER A 15 -11.52 4.72 -7.78
CA SER A 15 -12.20 6.01 -7.68
C SER A 15 -11.23 7.19 -7.77
N PHE A 16 -10.00 7.05 -7.28
CA PHE A 16 -8.95 8.07 -7.40
C PHE A 16 -8.37 8.07 -8.82
N LEU A 17 -8.08 6.89 -9.36
CA LEU A 17 -7.54 6.75 -10.72
C LEU A 17 -8.51 7.28 -11.79
N LYS A 18 -9.83 7.03 -11.66
CA LYS A 18 -10.86 7.56 -12.57
C LYS A 18 -10.90 9.09 -12.59
N ASN A 19 -10.50 9.74 -11.50
CA ASN A 19 -10.54 11.19 -11.35
C ASN A 19 -9.16 11.84 -11.54
N ASN A 20 -8.18 11.12 -12.14
CA ASN A 20 -6.82 11.61 -12.32
C ASN A 20 -6.17 12.09 -11.01
N ILE A 21 -6.46 11.39 -9.90
CA ILE A 21 -5.80 11.63 -8.62
C ILE A 21 -4.68 10.60 -8.47
N PRO A 22 -3.41 11.03 -8.32
CA PRO A 22 -2.29 10.13 -8.06
C PRO A 22 -2.56 9.28 -6.81
N ALA A 23 -2.41 7.96 -6.93
CA ALA A 23 -2.60 7.02 -5.84
C ALA A 23 -1.50 5.97 -5.84
N ILE A 24 -1.09 5.54 -4.64
CA ILE A 24 -0.16 4.44 -4.42
C ILE A 24 -0.87 3.42 -3.53
N PHE A 25 -0.80 2.14 -3.90
CA PHE A 25 -1.37 1.05 -3.13
C PHE A 25 -0.26 0.12 -2.61
N TYR A 26 -0.26 -0.12 -1.30
CA TYR A 26 0.68 -1.03 -0.65
C TYR A 26 -0.03 -2.35 -0.33
N PHE A 27 0.38 -3.43 -0.98
CA PHE A 27 -0.20 -4.75 -0.77
C PHE A 27 0.87 -5.78 -0.42
N SER A 28 0.55 -6.67 0.52
CA SER A 28 1.44 -7.76 0.94
C SER A 28 1.25 -9.06 0.18
N GLY A 29 0.32 -9.12 -0.77
CA GLY A 29 -0.09 -10.34 -1.46
C GLY A 29 -1.26 -11.04 -0.75
N VAL A 30 -1.81 -12.05 -1.42
CA VAL A 30 -2.78 -12.98 -0.83
C VAL A 30 -2.07 -14.04 0.02
N HIS A 31 -2.79 -14.65 0.95
CA HIS A 31 -2.33 -15.76 1.78
C HIS A 31 -3.48 -16.76 2.03
N GLU A 32 -3.16 -17.92 2.60
CA GLU A 32 -4.12 -19.02 2.78
C GLU A 32 -5.37 -18.62 3.58
N ASP A 33 -5.19 -17.74 4.56
CA ASP A 33 -6.27 -17.23 5.42
C ASP A 33 -6.97 -15.97 4.88
N TYR A 34 -6.57 -15.46 3.72
CA TYR A 34 -7.10 -14.22 3.18
C TYR A 34 -8.65 -14.29 3.01
N HIS A 35 -9.35 -13.26 3.49
CA HIS A 35 -10.82 -13.22 3.58
C HIS A 35 -11.47 -14.32 4.44
N LYS A 36 -10.74 -14.90 5.40
CA LYS A 36 -11.28 -15.88 6.35
C LYS A 36 -11.19 -15.35 7.79
N PRO A 37 -12.09 -15.78 8.70
CA PRO A 37 -12.02 -15.42 10.12
C PRO A 37 -10.74 -15.86 10.83
N THR A 38 -9.99 -16.79 10.22
CA THR A 38 -8.70 -17.29 10.71
C THR A 38 -7.53 -16.35 10.41
N ASP A 39 -7.77 -15.25 9.68
CA ASP A 39 -6.81 -14.15 9.47
C ASP A 39 -6.69 -13.31 10.75
N THR A 40 -5.68 -13.63 11.54
CA THR A 40 -5.56 -13.20 12.94
C THR A 40 -4.17 -12.62 13.19
N ALA A 41 -4.05 -11.75 14.19
CA ALA A 41 -2.83 -10.98 14.46
C ALA A 41 -1.61 -11.86 14.79
N GLU A 42 -1.85 -13.06 15.31
CA GLU A 42 -0.85 -14.07 15.65
C GLU A 42 -0.11 -14.57 14.42
N LYS A 43 -0.72 -14.49 13.23
CA LYS A 43 -0.14 -14.92 11.95
C LYS A 43 0.68 -13.83 11.25
N ILE A 44 0.73 -12.62 11.81
CA ILE A 44 1.49 -11.51 11.23
C ILE A 44 2.99 -11.75 11.37
N LEU A 45 3.72 -11.66 10.26
CA LEU A 45 5.18 -11.60 10.25
C LEU A 45 5.64 -10.18 10.64
N TYR A 46 5.81 -9.93 11.94
CA TYR A 46 6.04 -8.57 12.48
C TYR A 46 7.34 -7.90 12.02
N GLU A 47 8.43 -8.63 11.88
CA GLU A 47 9.71 -8.07 11.41
C GLU A 47 9.63 -7.48 9.99
N PRO A 48 9.17 -8.23 8.97
CA PRO A 48 8.95 -7.63 7.65
C PRO A 48 7.82 -6.58 7.67
N TYR A 49 6.78 -6.74 8.49
CA TYR A 49 5.71 -5.75 8.64
C TYR A 49 6.25 -4.40 9.10
N LYS A 50 7.09 -4.36 10.13
CA LYS A 50 7.72 -3.14 10.66
C LYS A 50 8.50 -2.38 9.59
N ARG A 51 9.24 -3.09 8.72
CA ARG A 51 9.96 -2.46 7.61
C ARG A 51 9.02 -1.80 6.61
N ARG A 52 7.90 -2.45 6.29
CA ARG A 52 6.88 -1.89 5.39
C ARG A 52 6.19 -0.66 6.01
N VAL A 53 5.84 -0.71 7.30
CA VAL A 53 5.24 0.43 8.00
C VAL A 53 6.17 1.65 7.96
N LYS A 54 7.47 1.46 8.21
CA LYS A 54 8.46 2.54 8.09
C LYS A 54 8.52 3.13 6.68
N LEU A 55 8.52 2.28 5.64
CA LEU A 55 8.50 2.73 4.26
C LEU A 55 7.26 3.58 3.96
N ILE A 56 6.07 3.09 4.32
CA ILE A 56 4.79 3.79 4.11
C ILE A 56 4.82 5.14 4.83
N PHE A 57 5.27 5.16 6.09
CA PHE A 57 5.40 6.38 6.86
C PHE A 57 6.34 7.39 6.19
N HIS A 58 7.54 6.98 5.79
CA HIS A 58 8.50 7.88 5.16
C HIS A 58 7.99 8.41 3.80
N THR A 59 7.28 7.59 3.03
CA THR A 59 6.63 8.04 1.79
C THR A 59 5.58 9.12 2.08
N ALA A 60 4.66 8.86 3.00
CA ALA A 60 3.61 9.82 3.36
C ALA A 60 4.20 11.11 3.96
N TRP A 61 5.22 10.97 4.82
CA TRP A 61 5.92 12.11 5.41
C TRP A 61 6.60 12.98 4.35
N GLY A 62 7.33 12.37 3.41
CA GLY A 62 7.95 13.10 2.31
C GLY A 62 6.92 13.80 1.40
N LEU A 63 5.78 13.16 1.16
CA LEU A 63 4.69 13.75 0.36
C LEU A 63 3.95 14.88 1.08
N ALA A 64 3.84 14.84 2.41
CA ALA A 64 3.17 15.87 3.18
C ALA A 64 4.03 17.14 3.35
N ASN A 65 5.37 17.00 3.29
CA ASN A 65 6.33 18.07 3.58
C ASN A 65 7.08 18.60 2.34
N ARG A 66 6.60 18.30 1.13
CA ARG A 66 7.17 18.82 -0.12
C ARG A 66 6.47 20.11 -0.55
N ASP A 67 7.23 21.03 -1.16
CA ASP A 67 6.71 22.32 -1.62
C ASP A 67 5.74 22.19 -2.79
N GLU A 68 6.05 21.30 -3.74
CA GLU A 68 5.23 21.08 -4.92
C GLU A 68 4.27 19.90 -4.74
N ARG A 69 3.11 19.93 -5.37
CA ARG A 69 2.25 18.73 -5.46
C ARG A 69 2.76 17.74 -6.50
N ILE A 70 2.38 16.46 -6.37
CA ILE A 70 2.56 15.47 -7.43
C ILE A 70 1.78 15.94 -8.67
N LYS A 71 2.44 15.96 -9.83
CA LYS A 71 1.84 16.27 -11.13
C LYS A 71 1.73 14.98 -11.93
N LEU A 72 0.63 14.83 -12.66
CA LEU A 72 0.49 13.80 -13.69
C LEU A 72 1.03 14.40 -15.00
N ASN A 73 1.77 13.60 -15.75
CA ASN A 73 2.31 13.97 -17.07
C ASN A 73 1.29 13.68 -18.17
#